data_AF-X1JHS1-F1
#
_entry.id   AF-X1JHS1-F1
#
_cell.length_a   1.000
_cell.length_b   1.000
_cell.length_c   1.000
_cell.angle_alpha   90.00
_cell.angle_beta   90.00
_cell.angle_gamma   90.00
#
_symmetry.space_group_name_H-M   'P 1'
#
loop_
_entity.id
_entity.type
_entity.pdbx_description
1 polymer ?
#
loop_
_entity_poly.entity_id
_entity_poly.type
_entity_poly.pdbx_seq_one_letter_code
_entity_poly.pdbx_strand_id
1 'polypeptide(L)'
;MSDFVLSEERRNVLFKIVAYAVFISFAILTIFPLVWLFYSSFKPKLEILRHGLALPKNPTLQNYVRAWELGHLGEYAINSLIYTFFSTGGVIILSMMTSF
;
A
#
# COMPACT_ATOMS: atom_id res chain seq x y z
N MET A 1 42.51 -24.20 -4.66
CA MET A 1 42.20 -22.76 -4.55
C MET A 1 40.97 -22.38 -5.36
N SER A 2 40.82 -22.85 -6.61
CA SER A 2 39.66 -22.59 -7.48
C SER A 2 38.33 -23.16 -6.97
N ASP A 3 38.30 -24.38 -6.46
CA ASP A 3 37.04 -25.05 -6.06
C ASP A 3 36.38 -24.39 -4.85
N PHE A 4 37.19 -23.84 -3.94
CA PHE A 4 36.73 -23.06 -2.80
C PHE A 4 36.00 -21.78 -3.26
N VAL A 5 36.59 -21.06 -4.22
CA VAL A 5 36.00 -19.84 -4.81
C VAL A 5 34.69 -20.14 -5.54
N LEU A 6 34.59 -21.27 -6.27
CA LEU A 6 33.36 -21.67 -6.96
C LEU A 6 32.21 -22.00 -5.98
N SER A 7 32.53 -22.52 -4.79
CA SER A 7 31.53 -22.81 -3.74
C SER A 7 30.96 -21.55 -3.08
N GLU A 8 31.81 -20.54 -2.87
CA GLU A 8 31.45 -19.22 -2.34
C GLU A 8 30.51 -18.48 -3.31
N GLU A 9 30.88 -18.43 -4.59
CA GLU A 9 30.06 -17.85 -5.67
C GLU A 9 28.69 -18.53 -5.77
N ARG A 10 28.64 -19.87 -5.76
CA ARG A 10 27.38 -20.62 -5.85
C ARG A 10 26.47 -20.38 -4.64
N ARG A 11 27.04 -20.25 -3.44
CA ARG A 11 26.29 -19.90 -2.22
C ARG A 11 25.71 -18.49 -2.30
N ASN A 12 26.47 -17.53 -2.84
CA ASN A 12 26.01 -16.16 -3.02
C ASN A 12 24.87 -16.04 -4.04
N VAL A 13 24.93 -16.81 -5.14
CA VAL A 13 23.84 -16.87 -6.13
C VAL A 13 22.58 -17.48 -5.54
N LEU A 14 22.69 -18.59 -4.83
CA LEU A 14 21.54 -19.23 -4.17
C LEU A 14 20.88 -18.27 -3.15
N PHE A 15 21.69 -17.60 -2.34
CA PHE A 15 21.19 -16.62 -1.38
C PHE A 15 20.44 -15.47 -2.08
N LYS A 16 21.00 -14.93 -3.17
CA LYS A 16 20.32 -13.89 -3.96
C LYS A 16 18.99 -14.38 -4.49
N ILE A 17 18.94 -15.57 -5.10
CA ILE A 17 17.69 -16.14 -5.64
C ILE A 17 16.62 -16.26 -4.55
N VAL A 18 16.99 -16.80 -3.38
CA VAL A 18 16.06 -16.93 -2.25
C VAL A 18 15.61 -15.55 -1.76
N ALA A 19 16.53 -14.60 -1.60
CA ALA A 19 16.19 -13.24 -1.18
C ALA A 19 15.22 -12.56 -2.18
N TYR A 20 15.49 -12.65 -3.48
CA TYR A 20 14.59 -12.13 -4.52
C TYR A 20 13.23 -12.82 -4.50
N ALA A 21 13.18 -14.14 -4.34
CA ALA A 21 11.92 -14.88 -4.24
C ALA A 21 11.09 -14.42 -3.03
N VAL A 22 11.72 -14.17 -1.88
CA VAL A 22 11.06 -13.63 -0.68
C VAL A 22 10.54 -12.21 -0.94
N PHE A 23 11.35 -11.32 -1.49
CA PHE A 23 10.92 -9.94 -1.78
C PHE A 23 9.81 -9.87 -2.84
N ILE A 24 9.88 -10.69 -3.88
CA ILE A 24 8.81 -10.78 -4.90
C ILE A 24 7.52 -11.29 -4.26
N SER A 25 7.60 -12.33 -3.42
CA SER A 25 6.43 -12.85 -2.72
C SER A 25 5.82 -11.78 -1.82
N PHE A 26 6.64 -11.06 -1.06
CA PHE A 26 6.20 -9.95 -0.22
C PHE A 26 5.56 -8.81 -1.05
N ALA A 27 6.14 -8.48 -2.20
CA ALA A 27 5.58 -7.50 -3.11
C ALA A 27 4.22 -7.95 -3.65
N ILE A 28 4.06 -9.22 -4.03
CA ILE A 28 2.76 -9.75 -4.49
C ILE A 28 1.73 -9.67 -3.36
N LEU A 29 2.09 -10.08 -2.15
CA LEU A 29 1.19 -10.04 -0.99
C LEU A 29 0.73 -8.62 -0.62
N THR A 30 1.56 -7.60 -0.87
CA THR A 30 1.21 -6.19 -0.62
C THR A 30 0.46 -5.56 -1.79
N ILE A 31 0.83 -5.86 -3.04
CA ILE A 31 0.19 -5.29 -4.24
C ILE A 31 -1.18 -5.91 -4.50
N PHE A 32 -1.35 -7.21 -4.25
CA PHE A 32 -2.62 -7.91 -4.47
C PHE A 32 -3.83 -7.23 -3.80
N PRO A 33 -3.82 -6.93 -2.48
CA PRO A 33 -4.95 -6.26 -1.83
C PRO A 33 -5.15 -4.83 -2.34
N LEU A 34 -4.10 -4.13 -2.78
CA LEU A 34 -4.22 -2.79 -3.35
C LEU A 34 -4.91 -2.82 -4.72
N VAL A 35 -4.54 -3.76 -5.59
CA VAL A 35 -5.21 -3.96 -6.89
C VAL A 35 -6.66 -4.38 -6.67
N TRP A 36 -6.90 -5.30 -5.72
CA TRP A 36 -8.22 -5.73 -5.32
C TRP A 36 -9.10 -4.57 -4.84
N LEU A 37 -8.57 -3.74 -3.94
CA LEU A 37 -9.24 -2.55 -3.43
C LEU A 37 -9.55 -1.56 -4.56
N PHE A 38 -8.58 -1.35 -5.46
CA PHE A 38 -8.71 -0.41 -6.57
C PHE A 38 -9.87 -0.78 -7.51
N TYR A 39 -9.95 -2.01 -8.01
CA TYR A 39 -11.09 -2.36 -8.87
C TYR A 39 -12.39 -2.53 -8.09
N SER A 40 -12.32 -2.89 -6.81
CA SER A 40 -13.50 -3.04 -5.95
C SER A 40 -14.16 -1.69 -5.62
N SER A 41 -13.42 -0.58 -5.65
CA SER A 41 -13.99 0.77 -5.47
C SER A 41 -15.01 1.11 -6.56
N PHE A 42 -14.89 0.52 -7.75
CA PHE A 42 -15.82 0.70 -8.87
C PHE A 42 -17.01 -0.28 -8.83
N LYS A 43 -17.06 -1.23 -7.89
CA LYS A 43 -18.14 -2.23 -7.84
C LYS A 43 -19.41 -1.69 -7.16
N PRO A 44 -20.61 -2.00 -7.67
CA PRO A 44 -21.86 -1.78 -6.94
C PRO A 44 -21.86 -2.54 -5.60
N LYS A 45 -22.50 -1.98 -4.56
CA LYS A 45 -22.55 -2.57 -3.20
C LYS A 45 -22.97 -4.04 -3.18
N LEU A 46 -23.96 -4.42 -3.98
CA LEU A 46 -24.47 -5.79 -4.05
C LEU A 46 -23.45 -6.78 -4.65
N GLU A 47 -22.59 -6.29 -5.55
CA GLU A 47 -21.56 -7.07 -6.22
C GLU A 47 -20.35 -7.32 -5.32
N ILE A 48 -20.00 -6.35 -4.46
CA ILE A 48 -18.98 -6.53 -3.42
C ILE A 48 -19.38 -7.65 -2.46
N LEU A 49 -20.65 -7.68 -2.04
CA LEU A 49 -21.18 -8.68 -1.10
C LEU A 49 -21.32 -10.09 -1.71
N ARG A 50 -21.70 -10.18 -2.99
CA ARG A 50 -21.93 -11.48 -3.67
C ARG A 50 -20.69 -12.03 -4.37
N HIS A 51 -19.80 -11.16 -4.84
CA HIS A 51 -18.63 -11.52 -5.65
C HIS A 51 -17.40 -10.71 -5.22
N GLY A 52 -16.89 -11.01 -4.02
CA GLY A 52 -15.77 -10.27 -3.40
C GLY A 52 -14.52 -10.19 -4.27
N LEU A 53 -14.04 -11.32 -4.82
CA LEU A 53 -12.79 -11.39 -5.61
C LEU A 53 -12.98 -11.32 -7.14
N ALA A 54 -14.22 -11.23 -7.64
CA ALA A 54 -14.46 -11.17 -9.08
C ALA A 54 -14.14 -9.77 -9.65
N LEU A 55 -13.82 -9.67 -10.93
CA LEU A 55 -13.72 -8.37 -11.61
C LEU A 55 -15.10 -7.68 -11.70
N PRO A 56 -15.16 -6.33 -11.72
CA PRO A 56 -16.41 -5.60 -11.78
C PRO A 56 -17.14 -5.88 -13.10
N LYS A 57 -18.38 -6.37 -13.02
CA LYS A 57 -19.26 -6.57 -14.18
C LYS A 57 -19.87 -5.25 -14.66
N ASN A 58 -20.23 -4.37 -13.74
CA ASN A 58 -20.81 -3.06 -14.02
C ASN A 58 -20.06 -1.96 -13.23
N PRO A 59 -18.90 -1.49 -13.72
CA PRO A 59 -18.14 -0.45 -13.03
C PRO A 59 -18.95 0.85 -12.90
N THR A 60 -18.91 1.45 -11.72
CA THR A 60 -19.64 2.68 -11.38
C THR A 60 -18.80 3.64 -10.53
N LEU A 61 -18.97 4.94 -10.76
CA LEU A 61 -18.35 5.99 -9.94
C LEU A 61 -19.24 6.43 -8.76
N GLN A 62 -20.44 5.87 -8.62
CA GLN A 62 -21.37 6.25 -7.54
C GLN A 62 -20.78 6.05 -6.14
N ASN A 63 -19.84 5.12 -5.96
CA ASN A 63 -19.17 4.93 -4.69
C ASN A 63 -18.31 6.14 -4.30
N TYR A 64 -17.66 6.78 -5.27
CA TYR A 64 -16.87 7.99 -5.03
C TYR A 64 -17.77 9.18 -4.69
N VAL A 65 -18.86 9.37 -5.44
CA VAL A 65 -19.86 10.42 -5.15
C VAL A 65 -20.45 10.23 -3.76
N ARG A 66 -20.88 9.00 -3.43
CA ARG A 66 -21.39 8.66 -2.10
C ARG A 66 -20.34 8.86 -1.01
N ALA A 67 -19.08 8.52 -1.24
CA ALA A 67 -18.02 8.75 -0.26
C ALA A 67 -17.82 10.25 -0.02
N TRP A 68 -17.88 11.08 -1.08
CA TRP A 68 -17.70 12.52 -0.99
C TRP A 68 -18.88 13.22 -0.28
N GLU A 69 -20.12 12.90 -0.68
CA GLU A 69 -21.32 13.57 -0.17
C GLU A 69 -21.82 12.97 1.15
N LEU A 70 -21.92 11.64 1.25
CA LEU A 70 -22.48 10.96 2.44
C LEU A 70 -21.39 10.56 3.44
N GLY A 71 -20.15 10.37 2.97
CA GLY A 71 -19.01 9.99 3.80
C GLY A 71 -18.19 11.16 4.33
N HIS A 72 -18.58 12.41 4.05
CA HIS A 72 -17.90 13.63 4.51
C HIS A 72 -16.40 13.63 4.17
N LEU A 73 -16.02 13.00 3.04
CA LEU A 73 -14.60 12.79 2.71
C LEU A 73 -13.84 14.12 2.57
N GLY A 74 -14.52 15.17 2.11
CA GLY A 74 -13.94 16.52 2.01
C GLY A 74 -13.58 17.12 3.37
N GLU A 75 -14.46 17.00 4.36
CA GLU A 75 -14.21 17.47 5.72
C GLU A 75 -13.05 16.70 6.35
N TYR A 76 -13.04 15.37 6.21
CA TYR A 76 -11.95 14.54 6.74
C TYR A 76 -10.62 14.83 6.05
N ALA A 77 -10.59 15.01 4.73
CA ALA A 77 -9.37 15.35 4.01
C ALA A 77 -8.76 16.68 4.49
N ILE A 78 -9.59 17.72 4.68
CA ILE A 78 -9.13 19.02 5.20
C ILE A 78 -8.66 18.88 6.64
N ASN A 79 -9.42 18.19 7.50
CA ASN A 79 -9.04 17.98 8.89
C ASN A 79 -7.71 17.22 9.01
N SER A 80 -7.49 16.19 8.20
CA SER A 80 -6.22 15.46 8.16
C SER A 80 -5.07 16.35 7.70
N LEU A 81 -5.26 17.17 6.65
CA LEU A 81 -4.23 18.09 6.18
C LEU A 81 -3.82 19.10 7.27
N ILE A 82 -4.81 19.71 7.93
CA ILE A 82 -4.58 20.64 9.04
C ILE A 82 -3.85 19.94 10.18
N TYR A 83 -4.34 18.77 10.60
CA TYR A 83 -3.76 18.01 11.70
C TYR A 83 -2.31 17.59 11.41
N THR A 84 -2.04 17.03 10.23
CA THR A 84 -0.68 16.64 9.83
C THR A 84 0.25 17.84 9.74
N PHE A 85 -0.20 18.96 9.19
CA PHE A 85 0.62 20.17 9.09
C PHE A 85 1.09 20.65 10.47
N PHE A 86 0.17 20.84 11.41
CA PHE A 86 0.51 21.28 12.76
C PHE A 86 1.29 20.24 13.55
N SER A 87 0.94 18.96 13.41
CA SER A 87 1.64 17.86 14.08
C SER A 87 3.09 17.75 13.61
N THR A 88 3.31 17.61 12.29
CA THR A 88 4.66 17.50 11.72
C THR A 88 5.47 18.78 11.96
N GLY A 89 4.86 19.96 11.80
CA GLY A 89 5.53 21.22 12.10
C GLY A 89 5.97 21.32 13.56
N GLY A 90 5.09 20.96 14.50
CA GLY A 90 5.42 20.92 15.93
C GLY A 90 6.52 19.91 16.25
N VAL A 91 6.46 18.71 15.69
CA VAL A 91 7.51 17.68 15.84
C VAL A 91 8.85 18.21 15.34
N ILE A 92 8.89 18.83 14.16
CA ILE A 92 10.14 19.39 13.61
C ILE A 92 10.74 20.43 14.56
N ILE A 93 9.94 21.38 15.05
CA ILE A 93 10.42 22.42 15.97
C ILE A 93 10.98 21.79 17.25
N LEU A 94 10.25 20.88 17.88
CA LEU A 94 10.68 20.22 19.12
C LEU A 94 11.92 19.35 18.93
N SER A 95 12.00 18.61 17.81
CA SER A 95 13.16 17.82 17.45
C SER A 95 14.38 18.71 17.21
N MET A 96 14.23 19.86 16.56
CA MET A 96 15.31 20.84 16.40
C MET A 96 15.81 21.35 17.74
N MET A 97 14.92 21.65 18.69
CA MET A 97 15.30 22.12 20.03
C MET A 97 16.00 21.05 20.88
N THR A 98 15.67 19.77 20.67
CA THR A 98 16.25 18.63 21.41
C THR A 98 17.56 18.13 20.78
N SER A 99 17.85 18.52 19.54
CA SER A 99 19.02 18.05 18.78
C SER A 99 20.34 18.74 19.17
N PHE A 100 20.30 19.74 20.05
CA PHE A 100 21.46 20.44 20.60
C PHE A 100 21.70 20.03 22.05
#